data_AF-S9Z983-F1
#
_entry.id   AF-S9Z983-F1
#
_cell.length_a   1.000
_cell.length_b   1.000
_cell.length_c   1.000
_cell.angle_alpha   90.00
_cell.angle_beta   90.00
_cell.angle_gamma   90.00
#
_symmetry.space_group_name_H-M   'P 1'
#
loop_
_entity.id
_entity.type
_entity.pdbx_description
1 polymer ?
#
loop_
_entity_poly.entity_id
_entity_poly.type
_entity_poly.pdbx_seq_one_letter_code
_entity_poly.pdbx_strand_id
1 'polypeptide(L)'
;AGAARAVRDALDAVGGSGSPAGSALWYVAGLQMSIRDWALRDGWNGKRVEKSEAKGILVAALGVLARYYGYERAPRPRRETSMHA
;
A
#
# COMPACT_ATOMS: atom_id res chain seq x y z
N ALA A 1 -10.78 -22.80 -3.73
CA ALA A 1 -9.32 -22.54 -3.64
C ALA A 1 -8.87 -21.17 -4.22
N GLY A 2 -9.78 -20.30 -4.69
CA GLY A 2 -9.38 -19.05 -5.38
C GLY A 2 -8.88 -17.92 -4.46
N ALA A 3 -9.46 -17.76 -3.27
CA ALA A 3 -9.15 -16.61 -2.40
C ALA A 3 -7.70 -16.62 -1.89
N ALA A 4 -7.20 -17.76 -1.43
CA ALA A 4 -5.81 -17.87 -0.97
C ALA A 4 -4.79 -17.59 -2.10
N ARG A 5 -5.13 -17.97 -3.33
CA ARG A 5 -4.30 -17.67 -4.51
C ARG A 5 -4.34 -16.19 -4.84
N ALA A 6 -5.52 -15.58 -4.88
CA ALA A 6 -5.67 -14.14 -5.13
C ALA A 6 -4.90 -13.29 -4.10
N VAL A 7 -4.92 -13.68 -2.83
CA VAL A 7 -4.13 -13.02 -1.77
C VAL A 7 -2.64 -13.19 -2.02
N ARG A 8 -2.19 -14.39 -2.43
CA ARG A 8 -0.78 -14.62 -2.75
C ARG A 8 -0.33 -13.77 -3.93
N ASP A 9 -1.11 -13.75 -5.01
CA ASP A 9 -0.81 -12.98 -6.21
C ASP A 9 -0.74 -11.47 -5.89
N ALA A 10 -1.64 -10.97 -5.03
CA ALA A 10 -1.62 -9.57 -4.57
C ALA A 10 -0.35 -9.24 -3.76
N LEU A 11 0.08 -10.13 -2.86
CA LEU A 11 1.30 -9.94 -2.09
C LEU A 11 2.55 -10.04 -2.96
N ASP A 12 2.58 -10.96 -3.92
CA ASP A 12 3.70 -11.10 -4.86
C ASP A 12 3.83 -9.86 -5.77
N ALA A 13 2.72 -9.26 -6.19
CA ALA A 13 2.71 -8.04 -6.98
C ALA A 13 3.40 -6.84 -6.28
N VAL A 14 3.39 -6.80 -4.94
CA VAL A 14 4.05 -5.75 -4.14
C VAL A 14 5.42 -6.16 -3.61
N GLY A 15 6.01 -7.23 -4.15
CA GLY A 15 7.36 -7.71 -3.78
C GLY A 15 7.37 -8.82 -2.71
N GLY A 16 6.23 -9.46 -2.45
CA GLY A 16 6.11 -10.61 -1.57
C GLY A 16 5.87 -10.27 -0.09
N SER A 17 5.47 -11.27 0.70
CA SER A 17 5.08 -11.11 2.11
C SER A 17 6.21 -10.63 3.03
N GLY A 18 7.47 -10.83 2.64
CA GLY A 18 8.65 -10.38 3.40
C GLY A 18 9.07 -8.94 3.10
N SER A 19 8.49 -8.29 2.09
CA SER A 19 8.80 -6.89 1.77
C SER A 19 8.10 -5.93 2.74
N PRO A 20 8.57 -4.67 2.87
CA PRO A 20 7.85 -3.66 3.65
C PRO A 20 6.41 -3.46 3.15
N ALA A 21 6.22 -3.44 1.83
CA ALA A 21 4.92 -3.23 1.19
C ALA A 21 3.96 -4.43 1.42
N GLY A 22 4.46 -5.66 1.27
CA GLY A 22 3.68 -6.87 1.50
C GLY A 22 3.31 -7.05 2.97
N SER A 23 4.26 -6.80 3.89
CA SER A 23 4.00 -6.80 5.34
C SER A 23 2.92 -5.77 5.69
N ALA A 24 3.06 -4.52 5.24
CA ALA A 24 2.10 -3.46 5.50
C ALA A 24 0.69 -3.82 5.01
N LEU A 25 0.57 -4.32 3.78
CA LEU A 25 -0.72 -4.74 3.21
C LEU A 25 -1.35 -5.90 3.98
N TRP A 26 -0.55 -6.91 4.33
CA TRP A 26 -1.06 -8.06 5.08
C TRP A 26 -1.65 -7.65 6.43
N TYR A 27 -0.90 -6.90 7.24
CA TYR A 27 -1.37 -6.52 8.56
C TYR A 27 -2.48 -5.46 8.49
N VAL A 28 -2.33 -4.43 7.67
CA VAL A 28 -3.28 -3.31 7.65
C VAL A 28 -4.55 -3.66 6.88
N ALA A 29 -4.45 -4.16 5.65
CA ALA A 29 -5.61 -4.45 4.81
C ALA A 29 -6.11 -5.90 4.99
N GLY A 30 -5.23 -6.86 5.22
CA GLY A 30 -5.63 -8.26 5.44
C GLY A 30 -6.19 -8.51 6.85
N LEU A 31 -5.48 -8.07 7.88
CA LEU A 31 -5.83 -8.30 9.29
C LEU A 31 -6.54 -7.11 9.95
N GLN A 32 -6.82 -6.04 9.19
CA GLN A 32 -7.51 -4.84 9.68
C GLN A 32 -6.79 -4.17 10.87
N MET A 33 -5.46 -4.33 10.94
CA MET A 33 -4.62 -3.66 11.95
C MET A 33 -4.47 -2.18 11.60
N SER A 34 -4.37 -1.31 12.61
CA SER A 34 -4.05 0.09 12.33
C SER A 34 -2.62 0.22 11.81
N ILE A 35 -2.38 1.17 10.89
CA ILE A 35 -1.02 1.48 10.41
C ILE A 35 -0.07 1.87 11.56
N ARG A 36 -0.62 2.47 12.63
CA ARG A 36 0.12 2.83 13.83
C ARG A 36 0.60 1.59 14.57
N ASP A 37 -0.28 0.63 14.78
CA ASP A 37 0.06 -0.59 15.51
C ASP A 37 1.05 -1.44 14.74
N TRP A 38 0.88 -1.56 13.41
CA TRP A 38 1.87 -2.20 12.56
C TRP A 38 3.25 -1.55 12.70
N ALA A 39 3.33 -0.23 12.57
CA ALA A 39 4.58 0.54 12.64
C ALA A 39 5.29 0.42 14.01
N LEU A 40 4.53 0.39 15.11
CA LEU A 40 5.06 0.33 16.48
C LEU A 40 5.40 -1.09 16.95
N ARG A 41 4.70 -2.09 16.41
CA ARG A 41 4.85 -3.50 16.80
C ARG A 41 6.19 -4.03 16.35
N ASP A 42 6.44 -4.01 15.04
CA ASP A 42 7.65 -4.57 14.39
C ASP A 42 7.66 -4.19 12.89
N GLY A 43 7.21 -2.96 12.57
CA GLY A 43 6.84 -2.47 11.22
C GLY A 43 7.34 -3.30 10.06
N TRP A 44 8.66 -3.35 9.86
CA TRP A 44 9.25 -4.33 8.97
C TRP A 44 10.53 -4.94 9.56
N ASN A 45 10.64 -6.26 9.49
CA ASN A 45 11.80 -7.04 9.94
C ASN A 45 12.18 -6.83 11.42
N GLY A 46 11.18 -6.71 12.32
CA GLY A 46 11.42 -6.52 13.76
C GLY A 46 11.87 -5.11 14.14
N LYS A 47 11.80 -4.15 13.20
CA LYS A 47 12.19 -2.76 13.44
C LYS A 47 10.95 -1.88 13.43
N ARG A 48 10.90 -0.97 14.40
CA ARG A 48 9.91 0.11 14.39
C ARG A 48 10.13 0.98 13.15
N VAL A 49 9.03 1.30 12.49
CA VAL A 49 9.02 2.18 11.33
C VAL A 49 8.43 3.51 11.76
N GLU A 50 9.02 4.62 11.32
CA GLU A 50 8.48 5.95 11.63
C GLU A 50 7.10 6.12 10.99
N LYS A 51 6.21 6.91 11.60
CA LYS A 51 4.81 7.01 11.18
C LYS A 51 4.65 7.53 9.74
N SER A 52 5.44 8.50 9.30
CA SER A 52 5.41 9.02 7.94
C SER A 52 5.93 8.00 6.94
N GLU A 53 7.02 7.30 7.28
CA GLU A 53 7.57 6.22 6.48
C GLU A 53 6.55 5.06 6.32
N ALA A 54 5.91 4.66 7.42
CA ALA A 54 4.88 3.62 7.43
C ALA A 54 3.70 3.97 6.50
N LYS A 55 3.22 5.22 6.56
CA LYS A 55 2.20 5.70 5.64
C LYS A 55 2.68 5.68 4.19
N GLY A 56 3.93 6.10 3.94
CA GLY A 56 4.55 6.09 2.61
C GLY A 56 4.60 4.68 2.03
N ILE A 57 5.04 3.70 2.82
CA ILE A 57 5.08 2.29 2.43
C ILE A 57 3.68 1.81 2.05
N LEU A 58 2.66 2.06 2.89
CA LEU A 58 1.29 1.63 2.59
C LEU A 58 0.74 2.29 1.33
N VAL A 59 0.95 3.59 1.14
CA VAL A 59 0.49 4.31 -0.06
C VAL A 59 1.17 3.79 -1.32
N ALA A 60 2.49 3.55 -1.27
CA ALA A 60 3.23 2.97 -2.38
C ALA A 60 2.71 1.57 -2.72
N ALA A 61 2.49 0.72 -1.71
CA ALA A 61 1.94 -0.62 -1.88
C ALA A 61 0.55 -0.61 -2.53
N LEU A 62 -0.34 0.28 -2.07
CA LEU A 62 -1.66 0.49 -2.67
C LEU A 62 -1.56 1.02 -4.11
N GLY A 63 -0.57 1.86 -4.42
CA GLY A 63 -0.29 2.32 -5.78
C GLY A 63 0.08 1.17 -6.71
N VAL A 64 0.95 0.27 -6.26
CA VAL A 64 1.32 -0.94 -7.02
C VAL A 64 0.12 -1.86 -7.24
N LEU A 65 -0.70 -2.11 -6.20
CA LEU A 65 -1.93 -2.89 -6.36
C LEU A 65 -2.93 -2.23 -7.31
N ALA A 66 -3.08 -0.90 -7.23
CA ALA A 66 -3.95 -0.18 -8.15
C ALA A 66 -3.52 -0.41 -9.60
N ARG A 67 -2.22 -0.34 -9.89
CA ARG A 67 -1.68 -0.68 -11.22
C ARG A 67 -1.91 -2.14 -11.59
N TYR A 68 -1.61 -3.07 -10.68
CA TYR A 68 -1.74 -4.51 -10.90
C TYR A 68 -3.18 -4.92 -11.28
N TYR A 69 -4.19 -4.29 -10.65
CA TYR A 69 -5.60 -4.54 -10.94
C TYR A 69 -6.22 -3.61 -11.99
N GLY A 70 -5.45 -2.71 -12.60
CA GLY A 70 -5.96 -1.78 -13.61
C GLY A 70 -6.80 -0.62 -13.07
N TYR A 71 -6.69 -0.29 -11.78
CA TYR A 71 -7.30 0.87 -11.12
C TYR A 71 -6.44 2.14 -11.19
N GLU A 72 -5.51 2.26 -12.15
CA GLU A 72 -4.74 3.51 -12.29
C GLU A 72 -5.72 4.69 -12.45
N ARG A 73 -5.66 5.65 -11.51
CA ARG A 73 -6.53 6.82 -11.52
C ARG A 73 -6.36 7.51 -12.87
N ALA A 74 -7.48 7.76 -13.55
CA ALA A 74 -7.53 8.68 -14.68
C ALA A 74 -6.80 9.99 -14.29
N PRO A 75 -5.96 10.57 -15.16
CA PRO A 75 -5.27 11.81 -14.85
C PRO A 75 -6.29 12.85 -14.38
N ARG A 76 -6.04 13.44 -13.20
CA ARG A 76 -6.89 14.54 -12.74
C ARG A 76 -6.86 15.63 -13.82
N PRO A 77 -8.02 16.16 -14.25
CA PRO A 77 -8.02 17.29 -15.16
C PRO A 77 -7.16 18.37 -14.53
N ARG A 78 -6.15 18.83 -15.28
CA ARG A 78 -5.35 19.99 -14.91
C ARG A 78 -6.35 21.10 -14.65
N ARG A 79 -6.41 21.62 -13.42
CA ARG A 79 -7.16 22.86 -13.17
C ARG A 79 -6.46 23.91 -14.01
N GLU A 80 -7.05 24.24 -15.16
CA GLU A 80 -6.69 25.45 -15.89
C GLU A 80 -7.03 26.59 -14.94
N THR A 81 -5.99 27.16 -14.35
CA THR A 81 -6.11 28.46 -13.71
C THR A 81 -6.51 29.41 -14.82
N SER A 82 -7.80 29.70 -14.95
CA SER A 82 -8.28 30.87 -15.68
C SER A 82 -7.74 32.10 -14.95
N MET A 83 -6.55 32.52 -15.35
CA MET A 83 -6.13 33.91 -15.22
C MET A 83 -7.08 34.71 -16.11
N HIS A 84 -8.14 35.24 -15.50
CA HIS A 84 -8.87 36.35 -16.08
C HIS A 84 -7.97 37.58 -15.96
N ALA A 85 -7.46 38.02 -17.11
CA ALA A 85 -6.83 39.31 -17.30
C ALA A 85 -7.86 40.44 -17.31
#